data_AF-A0A3E1ECG8-F1
#
_entry.id   AF-A0A3E1ECG8-F1
#
_cell.length_a   1.000
_cell.length_b   1.000
_cell.length_c   1.000
_cell.angle_alpha   90.00
_cell.angle_beta   90.00
_cell.angle_gamma   90.00
#
_symmetry.space_group_name_H-M   'P 1'
#
loop_
_entity.id
_entity.type
_entity.pdbx_description
1 polymer ?
#
loop_
_entity_poly.entity_id
_entity_poly.type
_entity_poly.pdbx_seq_one_letter_code
_entity_poly.pdbx_strand_id
1 'polypeptide(L)' 'MARETCYRCFWPKSLCWCPSIQAMPTRTKFVFLMHPKEYKQEKAATGRLTHLCLAHSEIHVGTDFD' A
#
# COMPACT_ATOMS: atom_id res chain seq x y z
N MET A 1 4.16 -26.01 -0.74
CA MET A 1 3.46 -25.25 -1.80
C MET A 1 3.95 -23.82 -1.78
N ALA A 2 4.38 -23.26 -2.92
CA ALA A 2 4.69 -21.84 -3.01
C ALA A 2 3.38 -21.04 -2.90
N ARG A 3 3.35 -20.04 -2.02
CA ARG A 3 2.19 -19.14 -1.88
C ARG A 3 2.14 -18.21 -3.09
N GLU A 4 1.02 -18.18 -3.80
CA GLU A 4 0.82 -17.17 -4.85
C GLU A 4 0.77 -15.78 -4.23
N THR A 5 1.54 -14.84 -4.79
CA THR A 5 1.62 -13.47 -4.28
C THR A 5 0.88 -12.53 -5.22
N CYS A 6 0.11 -11.60 -4.67
CA CYS A 6 -0.46 -10.50 -5.43
C CYS A 6 0.60 -9.40 -5.58
N TYR A 7 1.02 -9.09 -6.80
CA TYR A 7 2.06 -8.06 -7.04
C TYR A 7 1.56 -6.62 -6.92
N ARG A 8 0.26 -6.41 -6.68
CA ARG A 8 -0.31 -5.07 -6.42
C ARG A 8 -0.11 -4.67 -4.96
N CYS A 9 -0.45 -5.56 -4.01
CA CYS A 9 -0.27 -5.32 -2.56
C CYS A 9 0.89 -6.10 -1.91
N PHE A 10 1.55 -6.99 -2.65
CA PHE A 10 2.61 -7.91 -2.18
C PHE A 10 2.17 -8.88 -1.06
N TRP A 11 0.87 -9.15 -0.99
CA TRP A 11 0.29 -10.09 -0.03
C TRP A 11 0.00 -11.46 -0.65
N PRO A 12 -0.08 -12.54 0.15
CA PRO A 12 -0.57 -13.83 -0.33
C PRO A 12 -1.94 -13.66 -0.97
N LYS A 13 -2.16 -14.22 -2.17
CA LYS A 13 -3.42 -14.06 -2.90
C LYS A 13 -4.64 -14.49 -2.09
N SER A 14 -4.51 -15.53 -1.27
CA SER A 14 -5.57 -16.01 -0.37
C SER A 14 -6.05 -14.98 0.66
N LEU A 15 -5.21 -13.99 0.99
CA LEU A 15 -5.52 -12.91 1.93
C LEU A 15 -5.68 -11.55 1.21
N CYS A 16 -5.52 -11.51 -0.11
CA CYS A 16 -5.46 -10.27 -0.85
C CYS A 16 -6.84 -9.58 -0.92
N TRP A 17 -6.87 -8.28 -0.61
CA TRP A 17 -8.07 -7.45 -0.71
C TRP A 17 -8.13 -6.58 -1.96
N CYS A 18 -7.09 -6.58 -2.80
CA CYS A 18 -7.05 -5.76 -4.02
C CYS A 18 -8.28 -5.88 -4.93
N PRO A 19 -8.91 -7.06 -5.11
CA PRO A 19 -10.11 -7.18 -5.94
C PRO A 19 -11.33 -6.42 -5.37
N SER A 20 -11.35 -6.19 -4.06
CA SER A 20 -12.45 -5.50 -3.35
C SER A 20 -12.22 -4.00 -3.21
N ILE A 21 -11.06 -3.48 -3.63
CA ILE A 21 -10.72 -2.06 -3.48
C ILE A 21 -11.44 -1.26 -4.55
N GLN A 22 -12.32 -0.36 -4.10
CA GLN A 22 -12.85 0.73 -4.90
C GLN A 22 -12.10 2.02 -4.55
N ALA A 23 -11.36 2.59 -5.50
CA ALA A 23 -10.64 3.83 -5.27
C ALA A 23 -11.62 5.00 -5.06
N MET A 24 -11.41 5.73 -3.97
CA MET A 24 -12.13 6.94 -3.60
C MET A 24 -11.45 8.15 -4.25
N PRO A 25 -12.18 8.96 -5.05
CA PRO A 25 -11.65 10.23 -5.54
C PRO A 25 -11.54 11.21 -4.37
N THR A 26 -10.41 11.91 -4.27
CA THR A 26 -10.18 12.93 -3.25
C THR A 26 -9.78 14.26 -3.88
N ARG A 27 -10.27 15.37 -3.33
CA ARG A 27 -9.79 16.71 -3.71
C ARG A 27 -8.40 16.98 -3.17
N THR A 28 -8.11 16.46 -1.97
CA THR A 28 -6.83 16.58 -1.30
C THR A 28 -5.87 15.50 -1.80
N LYS A 29 -4.63 15.89 -2.09
CA LYS A 29 -3.54 14.97 -2.37
C LYS A 29 -3.00 14.41 -1.06
N PHE A 30 -2.95 13.08 -0.95
CA PHE A 30 -2.40 12.40 0.22
C PHE A 30 -0.97 11.98 -0.06
N VAL A 31 -0.04 12.30 0.84
CA VAL A 31 1.35 11.87 0.75
C VAL A 31 1.68 11.05 1.98
N PHE A 32 1.99 9.77 1.77
CA PHE A 32 2.38 8.84 2.83
C PHE A 32 3.90 8.80 2.93
N LEU A 33 4.46 9.03 4.11
CA LEU A 33 5.84 8.69 4.41
C LEU A 33 5.87 7.34 5.11
N MET A 34 6.39 6.34 4.42
CA MET A 34 6.55 4.99 4.93
C MET A 34 8.01 4.73 5.27
N HIS A 35 8.27 4.30 6.51
CA HIS A 35 9.62 3.95 6.92
C HIS A 35 10.16 2.78 6.07
N PRO A 36 11.42 2.78 5.61
CA PRO A 36 11.98 1.71 4.77
C PRO A 36 11.87 0.30 5.39
N LYS A 37 11.96 0.22 6.73
CA LYS A 37 11.74 -1.03 7.47
C LYS A 37 10.30 -1.51 7.34
N GLU A 38 9.32 -0.63 7.44
CA GLU A 38 7.90 -0.96 7.27
C GLU A 38 7.62 -1.37 5.83
N TYR A 39 8.14 -0.60 4.86
CA TYR A 39 7.95 -0.91 3.44
C TYR A 39 8.51 -2.29 3.02
N LYS A 40 9.62 -2.74 3.62
CA LYS A 40 10.30 -3.99 3.25
C LYS A 40 9.98 -5.18 4.15
N GLN A 41 9.81 -4.96 5.44
CA GLN A 41 9.76 -6.03 6.45
C GLN A 41 8.37 -6.21 7.04
N GLU A 42 7.53 -5.16 7.04
CA GLU A 42 6.21 -5.29 7.63
C GLU A 42 5.26 -6.04 6.71
N LYS A 43 4.59 -7.03 7.32
CA LYS A 43 3.60 -7.85 6.64
C LYS A 43 2.29 -7.08 6.52
N ALA A 44 2.05 -6.06 7.34
CA ALA A 44 0.87 -5.23 7.26
C ALA A 44 1.02 -4.23 6.10
N ALA A 45 0.39 -4.51 4.96
CA ALA A 45 0.43 -3.65 3.78
C ALA A 45 -0.44 -2.38 3.92
N THR A 46 -0.64 -1.85 5.14
CA THR A 46 -1.64 -0.83 5.43
C THR A 46 -1.40 0.45 4.65
N GLY A 47 -0.16 0.95 4.57
CA GLY A 47 0.17 2.13 3.76
C GLY A 47 -0.09 1.93 2.27
N ARG A 48 0.30 0.76 1.73
CA ARG A 48 0.07 0.39 0.33
C ARG A 48 -1.41 0.19 0.01
N LEU A 49 -2.16 -0.49 0.88
CA LEU A 49 -3.60 -0.68 0.74
C LEU A 49 -4.34 0.65 0.80
N THR A 50 -3.96 1.53 1.72
CA THR A 50 -4.53 2.88 1.84
C THR A 50 -4.29 3.69 0.58
N HIS A 51 -3.07 3.67 0.03
CA HIS A 51 -2.77 4.29 -1.25
C HIS A 51 -3.62 3.74 -2.40
N LEU A 52 -3.84 2.43 -2.46
CA LEU A 52 -4.71 1.81 -3.47
C LEU A 52 -6.18 2.25 -3.34
N CYS A 53 -6.62 2.61 -2.14
CA CYS A 53 -7.98 3.13 -1.88
C CYS A 53 -8.13 4.62 -2.19
N LEU A 54 -7.04 5.38 -2.32
CA LEU A 54 -7.07 6.83 -2.49
C LEU A 54 -6.50 7.23 -3.86
N ALA A 55 -7.36 7.63 -4.79
CA ALA A 55 -6.98 7.87 -6.18
C ALA A 55 -5.87 8.93 -6.34
N HIS A 56 -5.86 9.95 -5.47
CA HIS A 56 -4.87 11.03 -5.50
C HIS A 56 -3.92 10.92 -4.31
N SER A 57 -3.18 9.82 -4.26
CA SER A 57 -2.19 9.60 -3.20
C SER A 57 -0.83 9.17 -3.73
N GLU A 58 0.21 9.43 -2.95
CA GLU A 58 1.61 9.06 -3.24
C GLU A 58 2.24 8.43 -2.01
N ILE A 59 3.19 7.51 -2.23
CA ILE A 59 4.00 6.90 -1.16
C ILE A 59 5.45 7.32 -1.36
N HIS A 60 6.00 7.96 -0.34
CA HIS A 60 7.41 8.24 -0.16
C HIS A 60 7.98 7.23 0.83
N VAL A 61 9.15 6.69 0.52
CA VAL A 61 9.85 5.76 1.41
C VAL A 61 11.04 6.48 2.01
N GLY A 62 11.00 6.74 3.31
CA GLY A 62 11.96 7.58 3.99
C GLY A 62 11.70 7.67 5.49
N THR A 63 12.58 8.37 6.20
CA THR A 63 12.44 8.69 7.63
C THR A 63 11.88 10.08 7.89
N ASP A 64 11.96 10.94 6.88
CA ASP A 64 11.66 12.36 6.84
C ASP A 64 11.09 12.73 5.46
N PHE A 65 10.48 13.93 5.38
CA PHE A 65 9.96 14.50 4.14
C PHE A 65 10.90 15.55 3.52
N ASP A 66 12.01 15.85 4.20
CA ASP A 66 12.98 16.89 3.84
C ASP A 66 13.93 16.46 2.71
#